data_AF-A0A398D719-F1
#
_entry.id   AF-A0A398D719-F1
#
_cell.length_a   1.000
_cell.length_b   1.000
_cell.length_c   1.000
_cell.angle_alpha   90.00
_cell.angle_beta   90.00
_cell.angle_gamma   90.00
#
_symmetry.space_group_name_H-M   'P 1'
#
loop_
_entity.id
_entity.type
_entity.pdbx_description
1 polymer ?
#
loop_
_entity_poly.entity_id
_entity_poly.type
_entity_poly.pdbx_seq_one_letter_code
_entity_poly.pdbx_strand_id
1 'polypeptide(L)'
;MTAFTIVWFGQVVSLVGTAMSGFALTLWAYRTTGLATALSMVAFFNFAPMIVMSPIAGVLVDRWNRKWTMALSDLASAMMTLVVLVLFLTGHL
;
A
#
# COMPACT_ATOMS: atom_id res chain seq x y z
N MET A 1 -20.85 -11.11 -14.80
CA MET A 1 -20.22 -9.89 -15.35
C MET A 1 -20.23 -8.76 -14.31
N THR A 2 -21.38 -8.39 -13.72
CA THR A 2 -21.50 -7.31 -12.72
C THR A 2 -20.55 -7.41 -11.52
N ALA A 3 -20.41 -8.60 -10.92
CA ALA A 3 -19.52 -8.81 -9.77
C ALA A 3 -18.04 -8.52 -10.08
N PHE A 4 -17.56 -8.87 -11.28
CA PHE A 4 -16.20 -8.58 -11.70
C PHE A 4 -16.00 -7.07 -11.92
N THR A 5 -16.96 -6.39 -12.53
CA THR A 5 -16.91 -4.93 -12.76
C THR A 5 -16.83 -4.15 -11.44
N ILE A 6 -17.56 -4.57 -10.41
CA ILE A 6 -17.53 -3.93 -9.08
C ILE A 6 -16.16 -4.10 -8.42
N VAL A 7 -15.61 -5.32 -8.41
CA VAL A 7 -14.28 -5.59 -7.85
C VAL A 7 -13.19 -4.85 -8.63
N TRP A 8 -13.28 -4.85 -9.96
CA TRP A 8 -12.34 -4.15 -10.83
C TRP A 8 -12.35 -2.65 -10.57
N PHE A 9 -13.54 -2.04 -10.48
CA PHE A 9 -13.65 -0.61 -10.19
C PHE A 9 -13.10 -0.27 -8.79
N GLY A 10 -13.44 -1.07 -7.78
CA GLY A 10 -12.89 -0.91 -6.43
C GLY A 10 -11.36 -1.02 -6.40
N GLN A 11 -10.80 -1.97 -7.14
CA GLN A 11 -9.34 -2.12 -7.29
C GLN A 11 -8.70 -0.93 -7.99
N VAL A 12 -9.31 -0.40 -9.06
CA VAL A 12 -8.80 0.81 -9.73
C VAL A 12 -8.75 1.99 -8.76
N VAL A 13 -9.82 2.23 -8.01
CA VAL A 13 -9.87 3.32 -7.02
C VAL A 13 -8.81 3.11 -5.93
N SER A 14 -8.66 1.88 -5.43
CA SER A 14 -7.67 1.54 -4.41
C SER A 14 -6.22 1.76 -4.89
N LEU A 15 -5.90 1.36 -6.12
CA LEU A 15 -4.59 1.56 -6.72
C LEU A 15 -4.26 3.04 -6.91
N VAL A 16 -5.24 3.84 -7.36
CA VAL A 16 -5.09 5.29 -7.49
C VAL A 16 -4.85 5.94 -6.13
N GLY A 17 -5.65 5.58 -5.11
CA GLY A 17 -5.48 6.06 -3.75
C GLY A 17 -4.08 5.72 -3.18
N THR A 18 -3.64 4.48 -3.37
CA THR A 18 -2.32 4.01 -2.93
C THR A 18 -1.19 4.81 -3.59
N ALA A 19 -1.28 5.06 -4.91
CA ALA A 19 -0.29 5.87 -5.62
C ALA A 19 -0.28 7.33 -5.13
N MET A 20 -1.45 7.92 -4.89
CA MET A 20 -1.57 9.27 -4.34
C MET A 20 -0.99 9.37 -2.93
N SER A 21 -1.27 8.42 -2.04
CA SER A 21 -0.71 8.37 -0.68
C SER A 21 0.81 8.21 -0.70
N GLY A 22 1.35 7.35 -1.57
CA GLY A 22 2.79 7.19 -1.75
C GLY A 22 3.47 8.48 -2.21
N PHE A 23 2.87 9.19 -3.18
CA PHE A 23 3.36 10.49 -3.62
C PHE A 23 3.28 11.55 -2.51
N ALA A 24 2.16 11.62 -1.79
CA ALA A 24 1.96 12.56 -0.69
C ALA A 24 2.99 12.35 0.43
N LEU A 25 3.24 11.11 0.85
CA LEU A 25 4.26 10.77 1.86
C LEU A 25 5.67 11.13 1.39
N THR A 26 5.98 10.86 0.12
CA THR A 26 7.28 11.19 -0.47
C THR A 26 7.50 12.71 -0.47
N LEU A 27 6.50 13.48 -0.89
CA LEU A 27 6.56 14.94 -0.90
C LEU A 27 6.60 15.53 0.52
N TRP A 28 5.85 14.96 1.46
CA TRP A 28 5.87 15.35 2.86
C TRP A 28 7.25 15.12 3.48
N ALA A 29 7.84 13.94 3.30
CA ALA A 29 9.17 13.62 3.81
C ALA A 29 10.23 14.61 3.30
N TYR A 30 10.16 14.97 2.01
CA TYR A 30 11.05 15.99 1.43
C TYR A 30 10.81 17.38 2.00
N ARG A 31 9.56 17.82 2.19
CA ARG A 31 9.26 19.13 2.80
C ARG A 31 9.71 19.21 4.25
N THR A 32 9.58 18.13 5.01
CA THR A 32 9.95 18.09 6.43
C THR A 32 11.46 18.09 6.65
N THR A 33 12.21 17.32 5.87
CA THR A 33 13.68 17.20 6.05
C THR A 33 14.49 18.12 5.15
N GLY A 34 13.98 18.53 3.99
CA GLY A 34 14.72 19.29 2.97
C GLY A 34 15.87 18.52 2.31
N LEU A 35 16.01 17.22 2.60
CA LEU A 35 17.13 16.40 2.18
C LEU A 35 16.71 15.40 1.09
N ALA A 36 17.55 15.25 0.07
CA ALA A 36 17.34 14.24 -0.99
C ALA A 36 17.43 12.80 -0.46
N THR A 37 18.15 12.57 0.65
CA THR A 37 18.28 11.25 1.28
C THR A 37 16.96 10.72 1.84
N ALA A 38 16.07 11.59 2.32
CA ALA A 38 14.76 11.19 2.82
C ALA A 38 13.87 10.60 1.70
N LEU A 39 13.94 11.17 0.50
CA LEU A 39 13.26 10.62 -0.68
C LEU A 39 13.76 9.21 -1.02
N SER A 40 15.09 9.04 -1.04
CA SER A 40 15.71 7.73 -1.29
C SER A 40 15.34 6.71 -0.22
N MET A 41 15.23 7.13 1.04
CA MET A 41 14.83 6.28 2.16
C MET A 41 13.37 5.82 2.02
N VAL A 42 12.45 6.73 1.69
CA VAL A 42 11.04 6.39 1.43
C VAL A 42 10.91 5.40 0.27
N ALA A 43 11.64 5.64 -0.83
CA ALA A 43 11.67 4.70 -1.95
C ALA A 43 12.25 3.34 -1.56
N PHE A 44 13.33 3.31 -0.78
CA PHE A 44 13.95 2.08 -0.29
C PHE A 44 12.97 1.27 0.56
N PHE A 45 12.27 1.90 1.51
CA PHE A 45 11.27 1.24 2.35
C PHE A 45 10.00 0.85 1.60
N ASN A 46 9.77 1.35 0.40
CA ASN A 46 8.70 0.89 -0.47
C ASN A 46 9.12 -0.38 -1.24
N PHE A 47 10.29 -0.36 -1.88
CA PHE A 47 10.74 -1.47 -2.73
C PHE A 47 11.35 -2.65 -1.95
N ALA A 48 12.10 -2.41 -0.88
CA ALA A 48 12.77 -3.46 -0.12
C ALA A 48 11.80 -4.53 0.41
N PRO A 49 10.71 -4.19 1.15
CA PRO A 49 9.77 -5.19 1.59
C PRO A 49 9.01 -5.84 0.44
N MET A 50 8.73 -5.12 -0.64
CA MET A 50 8.08 -5.69 -1.83
C MET A 50 8.92 -6.82 -2.46
N ILE A 51 10.23 -6.61 -2.60
CA ILE A 51 11.14 -7.63 -3.15
C ILE A 51 11.18 -8.86 -2.23
N VAL A 52 11.35 -8.65 -0.92
CA VAL A 52 11.45 -9.74 0.06
C VAL A 52 10.15 -10.53 0.17
N MET A 53 9.00 -9.84 0.10
CA MET A 53 7.68 -10.47 0.22
C MET A 53 7.19 -11.10 -1.08
N SER A 54 7.74 -10.74 -2.24
CA SER A 54 7.30 -11.26 -3.54
C SER A 54 7.30 -12.81 -3.66
N PRO A 55 8.35 -13.56 -3.26
CA PRO A 55 8.30 -15.03 -3.31
C PRO A 55 7.33 -15.62 -2.29
N ILE A 56 7.20 -15.00 -1.11
CA ILE A 56 6.28 -15.45 -0.05
C ILE A 56 4.83 -15.28 -0.50
N ALA A 57 4.51 -14.13 -1.09
CA ALA A 57 3.20 -13.84 -1.64
C ALA A 57 2.83 -14.81 -2.77
N GLY A 58 3.78 -15.14 -3.67
CA GLY A 58 3.56 -16.12 -4.73
C GLY A 58 3.20 -17.50 -4.20
N VAL A 59 3.98 -18.01 -3.22
CA VAL A 59 3.71 -19.33 -2.61
C VAL A 59 2.37 -19.35 -1.85
N LEU A 60 2.00 -18.26 -1.18
CA LEU A 60 0.71 -18.15 -0.49
C LEU A 60 -0.47 -18.17 -1.48
N VAL A 61 -0.38 -17.38 -2.56
CA VAL A 61 -1.43 -17.26 -3.57
C VAL A 61 -1.65 -18.59 -4.31
N ASP A 62 -0.57 -19.33 -4.59
CA ASP A 62 -0.67 -20.61 -5.30
C ASP A 62 -1.30 -21.72 -4.44
N ARG A 63 -1.15 -21.65 -3.11
CA ARG A 63 -1.67 -22.68 -2.18
C ARG A 63 -3.05 -22.38 -1.62
N TRP A 64 -3.49 -21.13 -1.62
CA TRP A 64 -4.73 -20.70 -0.95
C TRP A 64 -5.89 -20.46 -1.93
N ASN A 65 -7.11 -20.54 -1.39
CA ASN A 65 -8.32 -20.21 -2.15
C ASN A 65 -8.31 -18.72 -2.54
N ARG A 66 -8.32 -18.44 -3.85
CA ARG A 66 -8.23 -17.09 -4.44
C ARG A 66 -9.17 -16.06 -3.80
N LYS A 67 -10.40 -16.44 -3.45
CA LYS A 67 -11.37 -15.55 -2.78
C LYS A 67 -10.88 -15.05 -1.42
N TRP A 68 -10.32 -15.94 -0.60
CA TRP A 68 -9.83 -15.60 0.73
C TRP A 68 -8.55 -14.79 0.66
N THR A 69 -7.65 -15.13 -0.27
CA THR A 69 -6.42 -14.36 -0.50
C THR A 69 -6.73 -12.93 -0.93
N MET A 70 -7.70 -12.74 -1.83
CA MET A 70 -8.11 -11.41 -2.28
C MET A 70 -8.74 -10.59 -1.13
N ALA A 71 -9.62 -11.21 -0.33
CA ALA A 71 -10.24 -10.54 0.81
C ALA A 71 -9.22 -10.16 1.90
N LEU A 72 -8.28 -11.06 2.22
CA LEU A 72 -7.29 -10.81 3.27
C LEU A 72 -6.30 -9.69 2.87
N SER A 73 -5.86 -9.69 1.61
CA SER A 73 -4.98 -8.64 1.08
C SER A 73 -5.66 -7.27 1.07
N ASP A 74 -6.92 -7.19 0.62
CA ASP A 74 -7.67 -5.92 0.62
C ASP A 74 -7.92 -5.42 2.05
N LEU A 75 -8.22 -6.33 3.00
CA LEU A 75 -8.40 -5.98 4.40
C LEU A 75 -7.10 -5.48 5.05
N ALA A 76 -5.97 -6.11 4.73
CA ALA A 76 -4.66 -5.67 5.20
C ALA A 76 -4.28 -4.29 4.65
N SER A 77 -4.52 -4.02 3.37
CA SER A 77 -4.31 -2.69 2.76
C SER A 77 -5.21 -1.62 3.38
N ALA A 78 -6.49 -1.94 3.61
CA ALA A 78 -7.42 -1.04 4.29
C ALA A 78 -6.96 -0.72 5.73
N MET A 79 -6.52 -1.74 6.48
CA MET A 79 -5.95 -1.55 7.81
C MET A 79 -4.70 -0.67 7.81
N MET A 80 -3.76 -0.90 6.88
CA MET A 80 -2.55 -0.07 6.78
C MET A 80 -2.88 1.39 6.47
N THR A 81 -3.84 1.62 5.55
CA THR A 81 -4.32 2.97 5.25
C THR A 81 -4.93 3.64 6.49
N LEU A 82 -5.69 2.88 7.28
CA LEU A 82 -6.29 3.38 8.52
C LEU A 82 -5.23 3.71 9.59
N VAL A 83 -4.17 2.90 9.70
CA VAL A 83 -3.04 3.19 10.60
C VAL A 83 -2.35 4.49 10.20
N VAL A 84 -2.08 4.70 8.91
CA VAL A 84 -1.50 5.95 8.40
C VAL A 84 -2.41 7.13 8.70
N LEU A 85 -3.72 6.98 8.54
CA LEU A 85 -4.71 8.01 8.87
C LEU A 85 -4.69 8.36 10.37
N VAL A 86 -4.64 7.36 11.25
CA VAL A 86 -4.58 7.58 12.70
C VAL A 86 -3.27 8.28 13.10
N LEU A 87 -2.13 7.88 12.53
CA LEU A 87 -0.84 8.53 12.76
C LEU A 87 -0.86 9.99 12.30
N PHE A 88 -1.48 10.26 11.15
CA PHE A 88 -1.67 11.63 10.65
C PHE A 88 -2.55 12.47 11.59
N LEU A 89 -3.69 11.94 12.04
CA LEU A 89 -4.61 12.64 12.93
C LEU A 89 -4.04 12.88 14.34
N THR A 90 -3.17 11.97 14.81
CA THR A 90 -2.50 12.10 16.11
C THR A 90 -1.27 13.00 16.07
N GLY A 91 -0.86 13.49 14.89
CA GLY A 91 0.31 14.36 14.74
C GLY A 91 1.64 13.65 15.01
N HIS A 92 1.64 12.32 15.02
CA HIS A 92 2.84 11.48 15.16
C HIS A 92 3.36 10.97 13.80
N LEU A 93 2.88 11.56 12.71
CA LEU A 93 3.38 11.29 11.36
C LEU A 93 4.70 12.03 11.11
#